data_AF-A0A7C3SA73-F1
#
_entry.id   AF-A0A7C3SA73-F1
#
_cell.length_a   1.000
_cell.length_b   1.000
_cell.length_c   1.000
_cell.angle_alpha   90.00
_cell.angle_beta   90.00
_cell.angle_gamma   90.00
#
_symmetry.space_group_name_H-M   'P 1'
#
loop_
_entity.id
_entity.type
_entity.pdbx_description
1 polymer ?
#
loop_
_entity_poly.entity_id
_entity_poly.type
_entity_poly.pdbx_seq_one_letter_code
_entity_poly.pdbx_strand_id
1 'polypeptide(L)'
;IFYDGRSEIGPVEHEMVHVLTSGLIGNRRLRALLAEGLAEYVVGSPWGISLDKWVKGFIKEGVFVPLTELWDDHHFRRTNPIVSYEEAGSFVKFLWETQGAEKVLRFIESGGSWQESFHSSLHDLEGAWIRAISALEVTPDEMELIRYRIWLGKFFNNQRLSNKRLPWVGITYYVSGDKVVIDRVAPLSPGEKAGLRPGDWVKEIDDIKITGHNPWKLAKTVHQKNIGDEISLTIEREGKEETLKILLERETGYDLQGEKEE
;
A
#
# COMPACT_ATOMS: atom_id res chain seq x y z
N ILE A 1 -14.79 -1.86 0.92
CA ILE A 1 -14.74 -0.47 0.39
C ILE A 1 -13.41 -0.35 -0.32
N PHE A 2 -13.41 0.12 -1.57
CA PHE A 2 -12.18 0.24 -2.36
C PHE A 2 -11.93 1.69 -2.77
N TYR A 3 -10.65 2.08 -2.84
CA TYR A 3 -10.26 3.36 -3.41
C TYR A 3 -10.11 3.22 -4.93
N ASP A 4 -10.67 4.17 -5.69
CA ASP A 4 -10.70 4.12 -7.16
C ASP A 4 -9.41 4.65 -7.82
N GLY A 5 -8.47 5.22 -7.06
CA GLY A 5 -7.11 5.50 -7.54
C GLY A 5 -6.98 6.46 -8.75
N ARG A 6 -8.05 7.14 -9.19
CA ARG A 6 -8.11 7.91 -10.47
C ARG A 6 -7.01 8.95 -10.68
N SER A 7 -6.33 9.38 -9.63
CA SER A 7 -5.25 10.36 -9.67
C SER A 7 -3.86 9.77 -9.38
N GLU A 8 -3.75 8.47 -9.12
CA GLU A 8 -2.47 7.81 -8.80
C GLU A 8 -1.84 7.23 -10.06
N ILE A 9 -0.79 7.91 -10.56
CA ILE A 9 0.07 7.39 -11.64
C ILE A 9 1.17 6.46 -11.13
N GLY A 10 1.39 6.40 -9.81
CA GLY A 10 2.45 5.62 -9.17
C GLY A 10 2.54 4.16 -9.62
N PRO A 11 1.44 3.40 -9.74
CA PRO A 11 1.49 2.03 -10.25
C PRO A 11 2.03 1.94 -11.69
N VAL A 12 1.69 2.91 -12.54
CA VAL A 12 2.20 2.97 -13.92
C VAL A 12 3.69 3.32 -13.91
N GLU A 13 4.09 4.28 -13.09
CA GLU A 13 5.50 4.68 -12.95
C GLU A 13 6.36 3.51 -12.42
N HIS A 14 5.84 2.75 -11.47
CA HIS A 14 6.46 1.52 -10.96
C HIS A 14 6.72 0.53 -12.11
N GLU A 15 5.71 0.20 -12.90
CA GLU A 15 5.86 -0.75 -14.03
C GLU A 15 6.76 -0.18 -15.14
N MET A 16 6.74 1.13 -15.37
CA MET A 16 7.63 1.79 -16.32
C MET A 16 9.10 1.63 -15.94
N VAL A 17 9.44 1.63 -14.64
CA VAL A 17 10.80 1.37 -14.18
C VAL A 17 11.26 -0.03 -14.58
N HIS A 18 10.41 -1.06 -14.44
CA HIS A 18 10.73 -2.42 -14.88
C HIS A 18 10.98 -2.48 -16.39
N VAL A 19 10.17 -1.78 -17.19
CA VAL A 19 10.37 -1.67 -18.64
C VAL A 19 11.70 -0.99 -18.97
N LEU A 20 12.00 0.16 -18.36
CA LEU A 20 13.21 0.92 -18.62
C LEU A 20 14.47 0.17 -18.21
N THR A 21 14.44 -0.48 -17.04
CA THR A 21 15.59 -1.22 -16.51
C THR A 21 15.84 -2.52 -17.27
N SER A 22 14.80 -3.19 -17.79
CA SER A 22 14.96 -4.36 -18.66
C SER A 22 15.82 -4.08 -19.89
N GLY A 23 15.71 -2.86 -20.45
CA GLY A 23 16.53 -2.41 -21.57
C GLY A 23 18.00 -2.18 -21.21
N LEU A 24 18.31 -1.85 -19.95
CA LEU A 24 19.68 -1.61 -19.45
C LEU A 24 20.42 -2.91 -19.12
N ILE A 25 19.73 -3.90 -18.55
CA ILE A 25 20.35 -5.13 -18.04
C ILE A 25 20.35 -6.30 -19.03
N GLY A 26 19.67 -6.17 -20.17
CA GLY A 26 19.56 -7.22 -21.19
C GLY A 26 18.93 -8.50 -20.64
N ASN A 27 19.58 -9.65 -20.82
CA ASN A 27 19.09 -10.95 -20.34
C ASN A 27 19.40 -11.23 -18.85
N ARG A 28 20.01 -10.29 -18.13
CA ARG A 28 20.33 -10.49 -16.70
C ARG A 28 19.09 -10.26 -15.85
N ARG A 29 18.94 -11.07 -14.81
CA ARG A 29 17.88 -10.90 -13.82
C ARG A 29 18.38 -10.01 -12.68
N LEU A 30 17.74 -8.85 -12.52
CA LEU A 30 17.96 -8.00 -11.36
C LEU A 30 17.38 -8.67 -10.11
N ARG A 31 18.11 -8.57 -8.99
CA ARG A 31 17.66 -9.03 -7.68
C ARG A 31 16.41 -8.26 -7.26
N ALA A 32 15.47 -8.94 -6.60
CA ALA A 32 14.19 -8.34 -6.21
C ALA A 32 14.38 -7.06 -5.37
N LEU A 33 15.30 -7.08 -4.41
CA LEU A 33 15.64 -5.91 -3.58
C LEU A 33 15.97 -4.66 -4.43
N LEU A 34 16.68 -4.82 -5.54
CA LEU A 34 17.10 -3.68 -6.37
C LEU A 34 16.03 -3.31 -7.40
N ALA A 35 15.37 -4.31 -8.00
CA ALA A 35 14.33 -4.10 -9.01
C ALA A 35 13.11 -3.40 -8.41
N GLU A 36 12.53 -4.00 -7.38
CA GLU A 36 11.36 -3.45 -6.69
C GLU A 36 11.74 -2.17 -5.94
N GLY A 37 12.94 -2.12 -5.34
CA GLY A 37 13.39 -0.91 -4.65
C GLY A 37 13.55 0.30 -5.57
N LEU A 38 14.05 0.12 -6.79
CA LEU A 38 14.12 1.22 -7.75
C LEU A 38 12.73 1.66 -8.22
N ALA A 39 11.82 0.70 -8.44
CA ALA A 39 10.45 0.99 -8.84
C ALA A 39 9.68 1.74 -7.72
N GLU A 40 9.77 1.27 -6.48
CA GLU A 40 9.18 1.94 -5.30
C GLU A 40 9.79 3.31 -5.02
N TYR A 41 11.10 3.47 -5.23
CA TYR A 41 11.75 4.77 -5.09
C TYR A 41 11.15 5.82 -6.03
N VAL A 42 10.82 5.44 -7.28
CA VAL A 42 10.20 6.34 -8.25
C VAL A 42 8.77 6.72 -7.83
N VAL A 43 8.00 5.78 -7.25
CA VAL A 43 6.70 6.09 -6.64
C VAL A 43 6.86 7.07 -5.46
N GLY A 44 7.90 6.87 -4.65
CA GLY A 44 8.44 7.82 -3.68
C GLY A 44 7.67 7.97 -2.35
N SER A 45 6.36 8.15 -2.39
CA SER A 45 5.54 8.38 -1.17
C SER A 45 4.21 7.63 -1.21
N PRO A 46 4.24 6.29 -1.13
CA PRO A 46 3.02 5.49 -1.12
C PRO A 46 2.11 5.93 0.03
N TRP A 47 0.86 6.24 -0.32
CA TRP A 47 -0.17 6.74 0.61
C TRP A 47 0.17 8.08 1.31
N GLY A 48 1.03 8.91 0.68
CA GLY A 48 1.46 10.19 1.25
C GLY A 48 2.45 10.05 2.41
N ILE A 49 2.96 8.85 2.67
CA ILE A 49 4.01 8.57 3.65
C ILE A 49 5.31 8.28 2.91
N SER A 50 6.40 8.95 3.27
CA SER A 50 7.70 8.68 2.66
C SER A 50 8.20 7.28 2.98
N LEU A 51 8.94 6.66 2.05
CA LEU A 51 9.54 5.33 2.23
C LEU A 51 10.35 5.24 3.53
N ASP A 52 11.11 6.27 3.89
CA ASP A 52 11.90 6.29 5.12
C ASP A 52 11.04 6.25 6.39
N LYS A 53 9.85 6.89 6.36
CA LYS A 53 8.87 6.83 7.46
C LYS A 53 8.20 5.45 7.56
N TRP A 54 7.94 4.79 6.43
CA TRP A 54 7.46 3.40 6.41
C TRP A 54 8.44 2.49 7.17
N VAL A 55 9.72 2.53 6.81
CA VAL A 55 10.77 1.72 7.47
C VAL A 55 10.92 2.09 8.94
N LYS A 56 10.85 3.38 9.28
CA LYS A 56 10.83 3.81 10.68
C LYS A 56 9.65 3.21 11.45
N GLY A 57 8.48 3.10 10.82
CA GLY A 57 7.31 2.41 11.35
C GLY A 57 7.54 0.90 11.52
N PHE A 58 8.16 0.23 10.55
CA PHE A 58 8.46 -1.21 10.62
C PHE A 58 9.40 -1.56 11.77
N ILE A 59 10.43 -0.74 11.99
CA ILE A 59 11.34 -0.87 13.13
C ILE A 59 10.57 -0.75 14.45
N LYS A 60 9.66 0.23 14.57
CA LYS A 60 8.83 0.41 15.78
C LYS A 60 7.87 -0.75 16.02
N GLU A 61 7.31 -1.34 14.96
CA GLU A 61 6.41 -2.49 15.05
C GLU A 61 7.15 -3.84 15.15
N GLY A 62 8.49 -3.84 15.10
CA GLY A 62 9.30 -5.04 15.20
C GLY A 62 9.13 -5.99 14.00
N VAL A 63 8.80 -5.46 12.83
CA VAL A 63 8.62 -6.23 11.58
C VAL A 63 9.71 -5.96 10.55
N PHE A 64 10.69 -5.12 10.86
CA PHE A 64 11.82 -4.81 9.99
C PHE A 64 12.60 -6.08 9.61
N VAL A 65 13.01 -6.20 8.35
CA VAL A 65 13.78 -7.36 7.86
C VAL A 65 15.19 -6.92 7.45
N PRO A 66 16.26 -7.58 7.94
CA PRO A 66 17.61 -7.29 7.49
C PRO A 66 17.76 -7.45 5.97
N LEU A 67 18.46 -6.51 5.33
CA LEU A 67 18.77 -6.52 3.90
C LEU A 67 19.56 -7.76 3.48
N THR A 68 20.33 -8.35 4.40
CA THR A 68 21.02 -9.63 4.15
C THR A 68 20.04 -10.79 3.92
N GLU A 69 18.84 -10.74 4.51
CA GLU A 69 17.76 -11.69 4.24
C GLU A 69 16.97 -11.28 2.99
N LEU A 70 16.65 -9.99 2.82
CA LEU A 70 15.94 -9.48 1.63
C LEU A 70 16.75 -9.56 0.32
N TRP A 71 18.07 -9.76 0.40
CA TRP A 71 18.92 -10.00 -0.77
C TRP A 71 18.60 -11.33 -1.47
N ASP A 72 18.03 -12.30 -0.75
CA ASP A 72 17.53 -13.54 -1.33
C ASP A 72 16.11 -13.34 -1.93
N ASP A 73 15.99 -13.51 -3.25
CA ASP A 73 14.73 -13.30 -3.97
C ASP A 73 13.57 -14.16 -3.44
N HIS A 74 13.85 -15.37 -2.93
CA HIS A 74 12.82 -16.25 -2.39
C HIS A 74 12.35 -15.78 -1.02
N HIS A 75 13.27 -15.36 -0.14
CA HIS A 75 12.92 -14.72 1.12
C HIS A 75 12.14 -13.42 0.88
N PHE A 76 12.64 -12.54 0.00
CA PHE A 76 11.98 -11.28 -0.37
C PHE A 76 10.51 -11.47 -0.74
N ARG A 77 10.22 -12.41 -1.65
CA ARG A 77 8.85 -12.67 -2.14
C ARG A 77 7.94 -13.34 -1.12
N ARG A 78 8.50 -13.90 -0.04
CA ARG A 78 7.73 -14.51 1.05
C ARG A 78 7.53 -13.57 2.23
N THR A 79 8.38 -12.55 2.36
CA THR A 79 8.21 -11.46 3.29
C THR A 79 6.89 -10.74 3.01
N ASN A 80 6.33 -10.10 4.03
CA ASN A 80 5.16 -9.25 3.86
C ASN A 80 5.45 -8.22 2.74
N PRO A 81 4.65 -8.15 1.67
CA PRO A 81 4.95 -7.28 0.54
C PRO A 81 5.02 -5.80 0.92
N ILE A 82 4.22 -5.37 1.91
CA ILE A 82 4.26 -3.99 2.45
C ILE A 82 5.55 -3.71 3.22
N VAL A 83 6.28 -4.73 3.65
CA VAL A 83 7.55 -4.55 4.36
C VAL A 83 8.69 -4.59 3.36
N SER A 84 8.77 -5.64 2.54
CA SER A 84 9.92 -5.85 1.67
C SER A 84 10.04 -4.82 0.55
N TYR A 85 8.92 -4.34 -0.02
CA TYR A 85 8.93 -3.36 -1.10
C TYR A 85 9.31 -1.98 -0.58
N GLU A 86 8.70 -1.53 0.52
CA GLU A 86 8.97 -0.23 1.12
C GLU A 86 10.38 -0.15 1.76
N GLU A 87 10.90 -1.25 2.33
CA GLU A 87 12.31 -1.35 2.76
C GLU A 87 13.27 -1.28 1.58
N ALA A 88 12.99 -2.01 0.50
CA ALA A 88 13.77 -1.94 -0.73
C ALA A 88 13.79 -0.52 -1.30
N GLY A 89 12.63 0.14 -1.36
CA GLY A 89 12.48 1.50 -1.86
C GLY A 89 13.29 2.51 -1.06
N SER A 90 13.14 2.50 0.27
CA SER A 90 13.89 3.40 1.15
C SER A 90 15.40 3.14 1.10
N PHE A 91 15.83 1.88 1.04
CA PHE A 91 17.26 1.56 0.92
C PHE A 91 17.85 1.97 -0.44
N VAL A 92 17.16 1.70 -1.55
CA VAL A 92 17.61 2.11 -2.89
C VAL A 92 17.64 3.63 -3.00
N LYS A 93 16.65 4.33 -2.44
CA LYS A 93 16.67 5.79 -2.28
C LYS A 93 17.95 6.25 -1.56
N PHE A 94 18.25 5.66 -0.39
CA PHE A 94 19.47 6.00 0.36
C PHE A 94 20.75 5.77 -0.43
N LEU A 95 20.87 4.63 -1.13
CA LEU A 95 22.02 4.37 -1.99
C LEU A 95 22.11 5.40 -3.11
N TRP A 96 20.99 5.71 -3.76
CA TRP A 96 20.94 6.68 -4.86
C TRP A 96 21.37 8.07 -4.41
N GLU A 97 20.85 8.54 -3.28
CA GLU A 97 21.13 9.87 -2.72
C GLU A 97 22.56 10.00 -2.17
N THR A 98 23.13 8.93 -1.62
CA THR A 98 24.47 8.97 -0.99
C THR A 98 25.61 8.54 -1.89
N GLN A 99 25.36 7.64 -2.85
CA GLN A 99 26.38 7.06 -3.74
C GLN A 99 26.32 7.62 -5.16
N GLY A 100 25.19 8.25 -5.53
CA GLY A 100 24.95 8.81 -6.86
C GLY A 100 24.39 7.80 -7.86
N ALA A 101 23.49 8.29 -8.71
CA ALA A 101 22.76 7.52 -9.72
C ALA A 101 23.66 6.62 -10.59
N GLU A 102 24.74 7.18 -11.15
CA GLU A 102 25.63 6.44 -12.04
C GLU A 102 26.24 5.21 -11.37
N LYS A 103 26.64 5.35 -10.09
CA LYS A 103 27.29 4.27 -9.35
C LYS A 103 26.30 3.15 -9.03
N VAL A 104 25.07 3.53 -8.65
CA VAL A 104 23.97 2.58 -8.39
C VAL A 104 23.56 1.84 -9.67
N LEU A 105 23.39 2.55 -10.79
CA LEU A 105 23.04 1.92 -12.07
C LEU A 105 24.16 0.98 -12.57
N ARG A 106 25.43 1.39 -12.48
CA ARG A 106 26.57 0.50 -12.81
C ARG A 106 26.59 -0.75 -11.93
N PHE A 107 26.26 -0.63 -10.64
CA PHE A 107 26.15 -1.79 -9.75
C PHE A 107 25.03 -2.75 -10.19
N ILE A 108 23.86 -2.20 -10.51
CA ILE A 108 22.70 -2.92 -11.03
C ILE A 108 23.03 -3.66 -12.34
N GLU A 109 23.72 -2.99 -13.27
CA GLU A 109 24.12 -3.56 -14.57
C GLU A 109 25.18 -4.65 -14.42
N SER A 110 26.21 -4.40 -13.61
CA SER A 110 27.36 -5.28 -13.48
C SER A 110 27.08 -6.54 -12.66
N GLY A 111 26.17 -6.46 -11.67
CA GLY A 111 25.93 -7.54 -10.70
C GLY A 111 27.15 -7.81 -9.80
N GLY A 112 28.00 -6.79 -9.60
CA GLY A 112 29.23 -6.88 -8.82
C GLY A 112 29.01 -7.10 -7.31
N SER A 113 30.09 -7.17 -6.54
CA SER A 113 29.98 -7.25 -5.08
C SER A 113 29.72 -5.88 -4.45
N TRP A 114 29.03 -5.86 -3.30
CA TRP A 114 28.81 -4.66 -2.49
C TRP A 114 30.13 -3.97 -2.11
N GLN A 115 31.11 -4.77 -1.69
CA GLN A 115 32.41 -4.27 -1.23
C GLN A 115 33.18 -3.59 -2.36
N GLU A 116 33.26 -4.18 -3.55
CA GLU A 116 33.97 -3.58 -4.68
C GLU A 116 33.27 -2.33 -5.19
N SER A 117 31.93 -2.34 -5.20
CA SER A 117 31.14 -1.28 -5.80
C SER A 117 31.02 -0.07 -4.88
N PHE A 118 30.84 -0.29 -3.58
CA PHE A 118 30.56 0.76 -2.60
C PHE A 118 31.64 0.93 -1.53
N HIS A 119 32.69 0.12 -1.54
CA HIS A 119 33.70 0.08 -0.47
C HIS A 119 33.07 -0.20 0.91
N SER A 120 31.95 -0.91 0.94
CA SER A 120 31.18 -1.21 2.15
C SER A 120 30.44 -2.54 1.98
N SER A 121 30.27 -3.28 3.07
CA SER A 121 29.40 -4.44 3.07
C SER A 121 27.92 -4.03 3.03
N LEU A 122 27.03 -4.96 2.65
CA LEU A 122 25.58 -4.72 2.71
C LEU A 122 25.13 -4.40 4.14
N HIS A 123 25.72 -5.05 5.14
CA HIS A 123 25.42 -4.80 6.55
C HIS A 123 25.84 -3.39 6.99
N ASP A 124 27.00 -2.91 6.56
CA ASP A 124 27.46 -1.55 6.90
C ASP A 124 26.60 -0.47 6.22
N LEU A 125 26.20 -0.72 4.97
CA LEU A 125 25.28 0.14 4.22
C LEU A 125 23.90 0.19 4.89
N GLU A 126 23.37 -0.95 5.33
CA GLU A 126 22.14 -1.04 6.12
C GLU A 126 22.24 -0.21 7.40
N GLY A 127 23.34 -0.38 8.16
CA GLY A 127 23.56 0.39 9.38
C GLY A 127 23.64 1.89 9.14
N ALA A 128 24.27 2.32 8.04
CA ALA A 128 24.35 3.73 7.65
C ALA A 128 22.96 4.28 7.26
N TRP A 129 22.19 3.52 6.50
CA TRP A 129 20.83 3.85 6.10
C TRP A 129 19.89 3.99 7.31
N ILE A 130 19.88 3.01 8.21
CA ILE A 130 19.05 3.05 9.43
C ILE A 130 19.41 4.26 10.29
N ARG A 131 20.71 4.60 10.40
CA ARG A 131 21.15 5.83 11.09
C ARG A 131 20.64 7.09 10.40
N ALA A 132 20.66 7.15 9.06
CA ALA A 132 20.20 8.30 8.30
C ALA A 132 18.72 8.60 8.53
N ILE A 133 17.87 7.57 8.67
CA ILE A 133 16.43 7.72 8.92
C ILE A 133 16.07 7.78 10.41
N SER A 134 17.05 7.68 11.31
CA SER A 134 16.81 7.47 12.74
C SER A 134 16.11 8.65 13.44
N ALA A 135 16.33 9.87 12.96
CA ALA A 135 15.75 11.09 13.52
C ALA A 135 14.33 11.38 13.02
N LEU A 136 13.82 10.61 12.04
CA LEU A 136 12.47 10.82 11.51
C LEU A 136 11.40 10.49 12.55
N GLU A 137 10.40 11.36 12.64
CA GLU A 137 9.19 11.12 13.40
C GLU A 137 8.09 10.57 12.51
N VAL A 138 7.35 9.59 13.05
CA VAL A 138 6.16 9.03 12.42
C VAL A 138 4.99 9.39 13.31
N THR A 139 4.04 10.14 12.78
CA THR A 139 2.88 10.64 13.51
C THR A 139 1.94 9.49 13.92
N PRO A 140 1.04 9.69 14.90
CA PRO A 140 0.08 8.66 15.28
C PRO A 140 -0.82 8.18 14.13
N ASP A 141 -1.30 9.09 13.28
CA ASP A 141 -2.14 8.74 12.12
C ASP A 141 -1.34 7.96 11.06
N GLU A 142 -0.09 8.36 10.78
CA GLU A 142 0.81 7.59 9.91
C GLU A 142 1.06 6.18 10.47
N MET A 143 1.35 6.06 11.78
CA MET A 143 1.53 4.77 12.42
C MET A 143 0.27 3.89 12.36
N GLU A 144 -0.91 4.49 12.48
CA GLU A 144 -2.18 3.76 12.36
C GLU A 144 -2.36 3.19 10.94
N LEU A 145 -2.07 3.98 9.90
CA LEU A 145 -2.08 3.54 8.52
C LEU A 145 -1.01 2.45 8.27
N ILE A 146 0.20 2.63 8.78
CA ILE A 146 1.29 1.65 8.65
C ILE A 146 0.88 0.30 9.22
N ARG A 147 0.36 0.27 10.45
CA ARG A 147 -0.14 -0.96 11.09
C ARG A 147 -1.23 -1.63 10.28
N TYR A 148 -2.17 -0.84 9.77
CA TYR A 148 -3.26 -1.35 8.95
C TYR A 148 -2.74 -1.99 7.66
N ARG A 149 -1.77 -1.37 6.99
CA ARG A 149 -1.18 -1.89 5.76
C ARG A 149 -0.32 -3.13 6.03
N ILE A 150 0.47 -3.17 7.10
CA ILE A 150 1.16 -4.39 7.55
C ILE A 150 0.17 -5.54 7.75
N TRP A 151 -0.97 -5.27 8.41
CA TRP A 151 -2.02 -6.27 8.60
C TRP A 151 -2.61 -6.75 7.27
N LEU A 152 -2.90 -5.86 6.33
CA LEU A 152 -3.36 -6.24 4.98
C LEU A 152 -2.34 -7.13 4.26
N GLY A 153 -1.06 -6.76 4.32
CA GLY A 153 0.01 -7.58 3.74
C GLY A 153 0.07 -8.98 4.34
N LYS A 154 -0.10 -9.13 5.66
CA LYS A 154 -0.22 -10.44 6.31
C LYS A 154 -1.47 -11.20 5.88
N PHE A 155 -2.60 -10.51 5.74
CA PHE A 155 -3.87 -11.09 5.35
C PHE A 155 -3.82 -11.69 3.94
N PHE A 156 -3.30 -10.95 2.96
CA PHE A 156 -3.22 -11.40 1.57
C PHE A 156 -2.06 -12.37 1.30
N ASN A 157 -0.95 -12.27 2.04
CA ASN A 157 0.18 -13.20 1.88
C ASN A 157 -0.10 -14.57 2.53
N ASN A 158 -0.99 -14.65 3.54
CA ASN A 158 -1.28 -15.90 4.23
C ASN A 158 -2.51 -16.61 3.64
N GLN A 159 -2.29 -17.71 2.91
CA GLN A 159 -3.36 -18.53 2.31
C GLN A 159 -4.46 -18.98 3.30
N ARG A 160 -4.15 -19.11 4.60
CA ARG A 160 -5.16 -19.42 5.62
C ARG A 160 -6.04 -18.22 5.98
N LEU A 161 -5.47 -17.02 5.99
CA LEU A 161 -6.23 -15.79 6.25
C LEU A 161 -7.00 -15.34 5.01
N SER A 162 -6.45 -15.51 3.82
CA SER A 162 -7.14 -15.18 2.56
C SER A 162 -8.42 -15.99 2.33
N ASN A 163 -8.55 -17.18 2.94
CA ASN A 163 -9.77 -17.97 2.91
C ASN A 163 -10.91 -17.37 3.78
N LYS A 164 -10.60 -16.49 4.74
CA LYS A 164 -11.62 -15.64 5.37
C LYS A 164 -11.97 -14.54 4.39
N ARG A 165 -13.25 -14.37 4.06
CA ARG A 165 -13.69 -13.22 3.26
C ARG A 165 -13.82 -11.99 4.16
N LEU A 166 -13.37 -10.85 3.64
CA LEU A 166 -13.55 -9.58 4.31
C LEU A 166 -15.02 -9.14 4.26
N PRO A 167 -15.51 -8.43 5.28
CA PRO A 167 -16.81 -7.77 5.21
C PRO A 167 -16.79 -6.72 4.10
N TRP A 168 -17.95 -6.53 3.48
CA TRP A 168 -18.07 -5.77 2.25
C TRP A 168 -19.24 -4.79 2.31
N VAL A 169 -19.03 -3.63 1.70
CA VAL A 169 -20.07 -2.60 1.50
C VAL A 169 -20.42 -2.47 0.01
N GLY A 170 -19.49 -2.79 -0.90
CA GLY A 170 -19.70 -2.65 -2.35
C GLY A 170 -19.67 -1.23 -2.88
N ILE A 171 -18.76 -0.40 -2.37
CA ILE A 171 -18.51 0.93 -2.94
C ILE A 171 -17.04 1.12 -3.33
N THR A 172 -16.84 1.91 -4.38
CA THR A 172 -15.57 2.58 -4.67
C THR A 172 -15.69 4.07 -4.32
N TYR A 173 -14.57 4.74 -4.03
CA TYR A 173 -14.56 6.17 -3.77
C TYR A 173 -13.34 6.86 -4.41
N TYR A 174 -13.45 8.16 -4.62
CA TYR A 174 -12.31 9.04 -4.92
C TYR A 174 -12.22 10.17 -3.88
N VAL A 175 -11.05 10.81 -3.84
CA VAL A 175 -10.80 11.98 -2.97
C VAL A 175 -10.78 13.24 -3.83
N SER A 176 -11.49 14.28 -3.41
CA SER A 176 -11.50 15.60 -4.06
C SER A 176 -11.37 16.70 -3.01
N GLY A 177 -10.17 17.27 -2.89
CA GLY A 177 -9.81 18.13 -1.76
C GLY A 177 -9.98 17.37 -0.44
N ASP A 178 -10.79 17.93 0.47
CA ASP A 178 -11.09 17.29 1.76
C ASP A 178 -12.28 16.30 1.70
N LYS A 179 -12.87 16.08 0.52
CA LYS A 179 -14.07 15.23 0.37
C LYS A 179 -13.69 13.82 -0.05
N VAL A 180 -14.34 12.83 0.57
CA VAL A 180 -14.33 11.43 0.14
C VAL A 180 -15.67 11.12 -0.51
N VAL A 181 -15.68 10.95 -1.83
CA VAL A 181 -16.92 10.87 -2.61
C VAL A 181 -17.09 9.46 -3.16
N ILE A 182 -18.29 8.90 -2.99
CA ILE A 182 -18.65 7.60 -3.55
C ILE A 182 -18.63 7.72 -5.07
N ASP A 183 -17.84 6.87 -5.70
CA ASP A 183 -17.70 6.82 -7.14
C ASP A 183 -18.70 5.84 -7.76
N ARG A 184 -18.66 4.58 -7.31
CA ARG A 184 -19.56 3.53 -7.77
C ARG A 184 -20.12 2.79 -6.58
N VAL A 185 -21.35 2.32 -6.78
CA VAL A 185 -22.03 1.39 -5.89
C VAL A 185 -22.28 0.12 -6.69
N ALA A 186 -21.80 -1.01 -6.19
CA ALA A 186 -21.98 -2.29 -6.83
C ALA A 186 -23.45 -2.74 -6.73
N PRO A 187 -24.06 -3.24 -7.81
CA PRO A 187 -25.41 -3.78 -7.76
C PRO A 187 -25.55 -4.89 -6.73
N LEU A 188 -26.72 -4.93 -6.07
CA LEU A 188 -27.09 -5.83 -4.98
C LEU A 188 -26.13 -5.83 -3.77
N SER A 189 -25.24 -4.84 -3.67
CA SER A 189 -24.34 -4.71 -2.53
C SER A 189 -25.06 -4.20 -1.29
N PRO A 190 -24.46 -4.37 -0.10
CA PRO A 190 -24.96 -3.75 1.13
C PRO A 190 -25.13 -2.24 1.02
N GLY A 191 -24.21 -1.56 0.34
CA GLY A 191 -24.26 -0.13 0.10
C GLY A 191 -25.47 0.27 -0.75
N GLU A 192 -25.75 -0.47 -1.82
CA GLU A 192 -26.95 -0.24 -2.65
C GLU A 192 -28.23 -0.48 -1.85
N LYS A 193 -28.32 -1.61 -1.11
CA LYS A 193 -29.48 -1.95 -0.26
C LYS A 193 -29.74 -0.88 0.80
N ALA A 194 -28.69 -0.26 1.33
CA ALA A 194 -28.77 0.84 2.28
C ALA A 194 -29.06 2.21 1.63
N GLY A 195 -29.10 2.28 0.29
CA GLY A 195 -29.45 3.49 -0.46
C GLY A 195 -28.29 4.43 -0.76
N LEU A 196 -27.03 3.96 -0.67
CA LEU A 196 -25.87 4.73 -1.15
C LEU A 196 -25.94 4.93 -2.66
N ARG A 197 -25.39 6.06 -3.12
CA ARG A 197 -25.39 6.47 -4.53
C ARG A 197 -24.05 7.07 -4.92
N PRO A 198 -23.65 6.95 -6.21
CA PRO A 198 -22.58 7.76 -6.76
C PRO A 198 -22.80 9.25 -6.48
N GLY A 199 -21.74 9.96 -6.08
CA GLY A 199 -21.78 11.38 -5.73
C GLY A 199 -22.04 11.69 -4.26
N ASP A 200 -22.42 10.69 -3.44
CA ASP A 200 -22.53 10.87 -1.99
C ASP A 200 -21.15 11.23 -1.40
N TRP A 201 -21.08 12.31 -0.62
CA TRP A 201 -19.88 12.65 0.14
C TRP A 201 -19.93 11.98 1.50
N VAL A 202 -19.03 11.05 1.76
CA VAL A 202 -18.88 10.40 3.07
C VAL A 202 -18.20 11.33 4.08
N LYS A 203 -18.89 11.60 5.19
CA LYS A 203 -18.45 12.48 6.28
C LYS A 203 -17.97 11.71 7.50
N GLU A 204 -18.54 10.53 7.75
CA GLU A 204 -18.28 9.74 8.95
C GLU A 204 -18.59 8.25 8.74
N ILE A 205 -17.87 7.39 9.44
CA ILE A 205 -18.17 5.95 9.61
C ILE A 205 -18.03 5.58 11.09
N ASP A 206 -19.06 4.99 11.71
CA ASP A 206 -19.07 4.60 13.13
C ASP A 206 -18.40 5.64 14.07
N ASP A 207 -18.89 6.88 14.06
CA ASP A 207 -18.36 8.02 14.83
C ASP A 207 -16.93 8.49 14.46
N ILE A 208 -16.33 7.91 13.41
CA ILE A 208 -15.01 8.30 12.90
C ILE A 208 -15.19 9.27 11.74
N LYS A 209 -14.82 10.53 11.95
CA LYS A 209 -14.82 11.56 10.91
C LYS A 209 -13.89 11.19 9.74
N ILE A 210 -14.44 11.26 8.53
CA ILE A 210 -13.76 10.98 7.28
C ILE A 210 -13.48 12.28 6.52
N THR A 211 -12.25 12.42 6.09
CA THR A 211 -11.72 13.56 5.34
C THR A 211 -10.83 13.08 4.21
N GLY A 212 -10.42 13.99 3.32
CA GLY A 212 -9.52 13.66 2.21
C GLY A 212 -8.14 13.19 2.67
N HIS A 213 -7.77 13.47 3.93
CA HIS A 213 -6.48 13.08 4.52
C HIS A 213 -6.50 11.69 5.18
N ASN A 214 -7.67 11.12 5.46
CA ASN A 214 -7.77 9.81 6.13
C ASN A 214 -8.74 8.81 5.46
N PRO A 215 -8.89 8.80 4.13
CA PRO A 215 -9.94 8.02 3.45
C PRO A 215 -9.81 6.51 3.70
N TRP A 216 -8.60 6.03 3.94
CA TRP A 216 -8.29 4.63 4.28
C TRP A 216 -8.99 4.15 5.56
N LYS A 217 -9.40 5.06 6.46
CA LYS A 217 -10.15 4.73 7.67
C LYS A 217 -11.52 4.12 7.35
N LEU A 218 -12.11 4.39 6.17
CA LEU A 218 -13.32 3.71 5.70
C LEU A 218 -13.11 2.19 5.58
N ALA A 219 -12.12 1.79 4.76
CA ALA A 219 -11.84 0.38 4.53
C ALA A 219 -11.35 -0.31 5.83
N LYS A 220 -10.50 0.36 6.62
CA LYS A 220 -10.06 -0.15 7.92
C LYS A 220 -11.23 -0.43 8.85
N THR A 221 -12.13 0.54 9.03
CA THR A 221 -13.27 0.39 9.96
C THR A 221 -14.15 -0.79 9.55
N VAL A 222 -14.41 -0.94 8.25
CA VAL A 222 -15.13 -2.12 7.73
C VAL A 222 -14.37 -3.41 8.03
N HIS A 223 -13.05 -3.48 7.76
CA HIS A 223 -12.24 -4.68 7.99
C HIS A 223 -12.09 -5.06 9.47
N GLN A 224 -12.38 -4.16 10.41
CA GLN A 224 -12.40 -4.44 11.85
C GLN A 224 -13.72 -5.05 12.34
N LYS A 225 -14.73 -5.13 11.47
CA LYS A 225 -16.04 -5.74 11.75
C LYS A 225 -16.12 -7.16 11.20
N ASN A 226 -17.20 -7.84 11.53
CA ASN A 226 -17.56 -9.14 10.99
C ASN A 226 -18.65 -9.00 9.94
N ILE A 227 -18.78 -10.03 9.10
CA ILE A 227 -19.97 -10.20 8.26
C ILE A 227 -21.19 -10.36 9.17
N GLY A 228 -22.25 -9.62 8.88
CA GLY A 228 -23.46 -9.54 9.69
C GLY A 228 -23.45 -8.41 10.73
N ASP A 229 -22.33 -7.72 10.93
CA ASP A 229 -22.31 -6.51 11.76
C ASP A 229 -22.94 -5.32 11.00
N GLU A 230 -23.54 -4.39 11.73
CA GLU A 230 -24.03 -3.12 11.18
C GLU A 230 -22.99 -2.02 11.38
N ILE A 231 -22.83 -1.15 10.38
CA ILE A 231 -22.10 0.12 10.47
C ILE A 231 -23.04 1.29 10.18
N SER A 232 -22.73 2.47 10.71
CA SER A 232 -23.38 3.72 10.33
C SER A 232 -22.46 4.55 9.45
N LEU A 233 -22.97 4.99 8.30
CA LEU A 233 -22.29 5.90 7.39
C LEU A 233 -23.06 7.21 7.29
N THR A 234 -22.44 8.32 7.72
CA THR A 234 -23.01 9.65 7.54
C THR A 234 -22.49 10.23 6.23
N ILE A 235 -23.42 10.59 5.35
CA ILE A 235 -23.15 11.16 4.03
C ILE A 235 -23.77 12.55 3.90
N GLU A 236 -23.26 13.33 2.96
CA GLU A 236 -23.88 14.55 2.46
C GLU A 236 -24.31 14.31 1.01
N ARG A 237 -25.62 14.47 0.73
CA ARG A 237 -26.23 14.36 -0.59
C ARG A 237 -27.03 15.63 -0.88
N GLU A 238 -26.69 16.31 -1.97
CA GLU A 238 -27.37 17.55 -2.39
C GLU A 238 -27.46 18.60 -1.26
N GLY A 239 -26.42 18.69 -0.43
CA GLY A 239 -26.33 19.63 0.69
C GLY A 239 -27.11 19.24 1.95
N LYS A 240 -27.67 18.02 2.01
CA LYS A 240 -28.32 17.47 3.20
C LYS A 240 -27.50 16.33 3.77
N GLU A 241 -27.35 16.30 5.08
CA GLU A 241 -26.72 15.17 5.78
C GLU A 241 -27.74 14.07 6.06
N GLU A 242 -27.36 12.83 5.77
CA GLU A 242 -28.15 11.63 6.01
C GLU A 242 -27.24 10.56 6.62
N THR A 243 -27.72 9.85 7.65
CA THR A 243 -27.02 8.70 8.23
C THR A 243 -27.70 7.41 7.81
N LEU A 244 -26.95 6.55 7.13
CA LEU A 244 -27.42 5.27 6.62
C LEU A 244 -26.81 4.14 7.44
N LYS A 245 -27.65 3.17 7.83
CA LYS A 245 -27.23 1.94 8.49
C LYS A 245 -27.01 0.85 7.45
N ILE A 246 -25.86 0.21 7.48
CA ILE A 246 -25.42 -0.76 6.47
C ILE A 246 -25.08 -2.07 7.17
N LEU A 247 -25.83 -3.13 6.86
CA LEU A 247 -25.53 -4.48 7.30
C LEU A 247 -24.42 -5.07 6.42
N LEU A 248 -23.25 -5.32 6.99
CA LEU A 248 -22.10 -5.83 6.25
C LEU A 248 -22.36 -7.25 5.77
N GLU A 249 -22.19 -7.48 4.48
CA GLU A 249 -22.32 -8.80 3.88
C GLU A 249 -20.96 -9.35 3.48
N ARG A 250 -20.97 -10.63 3.12
CA ARG A 250 -19.84 -11.25 2.46
C ARG A 250 -19.71 -10.62 1.08
N GLU A 251 -18.48 -10.37 0.65
CA GLU A 251 -18.22 -10.08 -0.76
C GLU A 251 -18.69 -11.28 -1.60
N THR A 252 -19.85 -11.15 -2.22
CA THR A 252 -20.27 -11.98 -3.34
C THR A 252 -19.46 -11.45 -4.51
N GLY A 253 -18.57 -12.26 -5.08
CA GLY A 253 -17.89 -11.89 -6.31
C GLY A 253 -18.96 -11.59 -7.35
N TYR A 254 -19.29 -10.32 -7.52
CA TYR A 254 -19.95 -9.87 -8.73
C TYR A 254 -18.86 -9.95 -9.77
N ASP A 255 -18.84 -11.10 -10.44
CA ASP A 255 -18.03 -11.31 -11.61
C ASP A 255 -18.33 -10.14 -12.55
N LEU A 256 -17.33 -9.30 -12.80
CA LEU A 256 -17.42 -8.20 -13.78
C LEU A 256 -17.50 -8.76 -15.22
N GLN A 257 -17.63 -10.07 -15.37
CA GLN A 257 -17.97 -10.77 -16.59
C GLN A 257 -19.24 -11.58 -16.29
N GLY A 258 -20.38 -11.13 -16.81
CA GLY A 258 -21.63 -11.82 -16.58
C GLY A 258 -21.64 -13.20 -17.22
N GLU A 259 -21.32 -14.24 -16.46
CA GLU A 259 -21.82 -15.59 -16.69
C GLU A 259 -22.26 -16.19 -15.35
N LYS A 260 -23.54 -16.54 -15.29
CA LYS A 260 -24.11 -17.33 -14.21
C LYS A 260 -23.58 -18.76 -14.37
N GLU A 261 -22.97 -19.32 -13.33
CA GLU A 261 -22.94 -20.78 -13.21
C GLU A 261 -24.28 -21.25 -12.62
N GLU A 262 -24.93 -22.14 -13.37
CA GLU A 262 -26.13 -22.90 -12.99
C GLU A 262 -25.83 -23.98 -11.93
#